data_AF-A0A0C3KNA1-F1
#
_entry.id   AF-A0A0C3KNA1-F1
#
_cell.length_a   1.000
_cell.length_b   1.000
_cell.length_c   1.000
_cell.angle_alpha   90.00
_cell.angle_beta   90.00
_cell.angle_gamma   90.00
#
_symmetry.space_group_name_H-M   'P 1'
#
loop_
_entity.id
_entity.type
_entity.pdbx_description
1 polymer ?
#
loop_
_entity_poly.entity_id
_entity_poly.type
_entity_poly.pdbx_seq_one_letter_code
_entity_poly.pdbx_strand_id
1 'polypeptide(L)'
;MKLINTIYLLTPTTRVVQWPEFITQSFHSAISSDPIGTEESVFYGPYTRLLYHLFSFYGPYEIVPQYKIRGSQDGIDVTPTFIIELQKKPVFFIEIEPAASLPVITRRQEVDNQMRERVGDLRANLAIPVLHGVSAFGTRLCFYKYDSRSRELTPQRIPEHPTRVTDIMPAHNWSCDVLNTDGMQRLQKVVEEVKEMCAQSRPAT
;
A
#
# COMPACT_ATOMS: atom_id res chain seq x y z
N MET A 1 60.91 19.87 13.60
CA MET A 1 60.15 18.60 13.64
C MET A 1 58.67 18.96 13.51
N LYS A 2 58.06 18.78 12.33
CA LYS A 2 56.67 19.17 12.04
C LYS A 2 55.73 18.02 12.43
N LEU A 3 54.77 18.29 13.31
CA LEU A 3 53.64 17.42 13.61
C LEU A 3 52.60 17.55 12.48
N ILE A 4 52.24 16.44 11.86
CA ILE A 4 51.16 16.36 10.87
C ILE A 4 49.92 15.85 11.60
N ASN A 5 48.95 16.73 11.81
CA ASN A 5 47.60 16.36 12.25
C ASN A 5 46.79 15.95 11.02
N THR A 6 46.54 14.65 10.86
CA THR A 6 45.57 14.13 9.89
C THR A 6 44.22 14.00 10.57
N ILE A 7 43.32 14.95 10.31
CA ILE A 7 41.90 14.83 10.65
C ILE A 7 41.25 13.97 9.57
N TYR A 8 40.83 12.76 9.93
CA TYR A 8 39.94 11.96 9.08
C TYR A 8 38.56 12.60 9.11
N LEU A 9 38.16 13.23 8.00
CA LEU A 9 36.77 13.60 7.76
C LEU A 9 35.99 12.31 7.53
N LEU A 10 35.22 11.89 8.52
CA LEU A 10 34.20 10.86 8.36
C LEU A 10 33.12 11.41 7.41
N THR A 11 33.09 10.93 6.17
CA THR A 11 31.93 11.11 5.30
C THR A 11 30.71 10.49 5.97
N PRO A 12 29.55 11.17 6.01
CA PRO A 12 28.33 10.56 6.53
C PRO A 12 27.98 9.38 5.65
N THR A 13 28.07 8.18 6.18
CA THR A 13 27.62 6.97 5.52
C THR A 13 26.12 7.12 5.32
N THR A 14 25.69 7.40 4.09
CA THR A 14 24.30 7.32 3.68
C THR A 14 23.87 5.89 3.96
N ARG A 15 23.17 5.65 5.07
CA ARG A 15 22.59 4.34 5.35
C ARG A 15 21.70 4.01 4.17
N VAL A 16 22.07 2.97 3.42
CA VAL A 16 21.21 2.42 2.39
C VAL A 16 19.97 1.92 3.13
N VAL A 17 18.87 2.64 3.01
CA VAL A 17 17.59 2.20 3.55
C VAL A 17 17.20 1.00 2.70
N GLN A 18 17.11 -0.16 3.33
CA GLN A 18 16.63 -1.40 2.73
C GLN A 18 15.64 -2.01 3.71
N TRP A 19 14.70 -2.78 3.18
CA TRP A 19 13.88 -3.62 4.03
C TRP A 19 14.78 -4.59 4.81
N PRO A 20 14.40 -4.91 6.06
CA PRO A 20 15.01 -6.04 6.75
C PRO A 20 14.93 -7.32 5.90
N GLU A 21 15.95 -8.16 5.99
CA GLU A 21 16.07 -9.36 5.15
C GLU A 21 14.84 -10.29 5.26
N PHE A 22 14.25 -10.41 6.45
CA PHE A 22 13.06 -11.25 6.66
C PHE A 22 11.81 -10.77 5.89
N ILE A 23 11.78 -9.49 5.49
CA ILE A 23 10.73 -8.92 4.62
C ILE A 23 11.02 -9.30 3.18
N THR A 24 12.22 -8.98 2.67
CA THR A 24 12.58 -9.26 1.27
C THR A 24 12.53 -10.74 0.95
N GLN A 25 13.07 -11.60 1.83
CA GLN A 25 12.97 -13.05 1.70
C GLN A 25 11.52 -13.53 1.63
N SER A 26 10.60 -12.92 2.40
CA SER A 26 9.19 -13.32 2.37
C SER A 26 8.56 -13.10 0.99
N PHE A 27 8.80 -11.93 0.39
CA PHE A 27 8.30 -11.62 -0.95
C PHE A 27 8.99 -12.47 -2.03
N HIS A 28 10.30 -12.69 -1.93
CA HIS A 28 11.00 -13.57 -2.89
C HIS A 28 10.50 -15.01 -2.83
N SER A 29 10.21 -15.54 -1.64
CA SER A 29 9.60 -16.86 -1.49
C SER A 29 8.22 -16.93 -2.13
N ALA A 30 7.40 -15.89 -1.95
CA ALA A 30 6.07 -15.79 -2.57
C ALA A 30 6.15 -15.79 -4.11
N ILE A 31 7.02 -14.94 -4.69
CA ILE A 31 7.28 -14.89 -6.14
C ILE A 31 7.78 -16.25 -6.65
N SER A 32 8.64 -16.92 -5.89
CA SER A 32 9.19 -18.23 -6.29
C SER A 32 8.15 -19.35 -6.21
N SER A 33 7.18 -19.25 -5.30
CA SER A 33 6.11 -20.25 -5.16
C SER A 33 5.02 -20.16 -6.22
N ASP A 34 4.81 -18.96 -6.79
CA ASP A 34 3.91 -18.74 -7.93
C ASP A 34 4.57 -17.83 -8.98
N PRO A 35 5.40 -18.40 -9.87
CA PRO A 35 6.09 -17.63 -10.90
C PRO A 35 5.16 -17.02 -11.96
N ILE A 36 3.95 -17.57 -12.12
CA ILE A 36 2.96 -17.07 -13.08
C ILE A 36 2.25 -15.84 -12.47
N GLY A 37 2.01 -15.86 -11.16
CA GLY A 37 1.41 -14.76 -10.43
C GLY A 37 -0.12 -14.77 -10.46
N THR A 38 -0.74 -15.95 -10.59
CA THR A 38 -2.19 -16.13 -10.59
C THR A 38 -2.79 -16.21 -9.20
N GLU A 39 -1.98 -16.54 -8.19
CA GLU A 39 -2.42 -16.75 -6.81
C GLU A 39 -2.06 -15.53 -5.96
N GLU A 40 -3.02 -14.64 -5.71
CA GLU A 40 -2.80 -13.50 -4.81
C GLU A 40 -2.49 -13.92 -3.36
N SER A 41 -2.97 -15.10 -2.95
CA SER A 41 -2.83 -15.63 -1.58
C SER A 41 -1.39 -15.82 -1.12
N VAL A 42 -0.46 -16.05 -2.05
CA VAL A 42 0.98 -16.17 -1.75
C VAL A 42 1.55 -14.87 -1.17
N PHE A 43 0.92 -13.73 -1.45
CA PHE A 43 1.34 -12.41 -0.99
C PHE A 43 0.75 -12.00 0.37
N TYR A 44 -0.23 -12.74 0.92
CA TYR A 44 -0.88 -12.36 2.18
C TYR A 44 0.09 -12.38 3.36
N GLY A 45 0.92 -13.42 3.45
CA GLY A 45 1.97 -13.54 4.46
C GLY A 45 3.01 -12.41 4.37
N PRO A 46 3.63 -12.19 3.19
CA PRO A 46 4.56 -11.08 2.96
C PRO A 46 3.99 -9.71 3.33
N TYR A 47 2.77 -9.38 2.90
CA TYR A 47 2.14 -8.09 3.25
C TYR A 47 1.77 -8.01 4.72
N THR A 48 1.24 -9.06 5.34
CA THR A 48 0.98 -9.08 6.79
C THR A 48 2.24 -8.75 7.58
N ARG A 49 3.35 -9.42 7.24
CA ARG A 49 4.66 -9.21 7.88
C ARG A 49 5.19 -7.79 7.67
N LEU A 50 5.05 -7.26 6.44
CA LEU A 50 5.42 -5.88 6.12
C LEU A 50 4.59 -4.86 6.92
N LEU A 51 3.28 -5.06 7.03
CA LEU A 51 2.40 -4.18 7.79
C LEU A 51 2.73 -4.19 9.29
N TYR A 52 3.02 -5.36 9.88
CA TYR A 52 3.47 -5.43 11.28
C TYR A 52 4.82 -4.74 11.50
N HIS A 53 5.73 -4.81 10.52
CA HIS A 53 6.98 -4.06 10.56
C HIS A 53 6.74 -2.55 10.50
N LEU A 54 5.85 -2.10 9.61
CA LEU A 54 5.56 -0.68 9.39
C LEU A 54 4.78 -0.04 10.53
N PHE A 55 3.74 -0.70 11.06
CA PHE A 55 2.88 -0.15 12.10
C PHE A 55 3.29 -0.55 13.54
N SER A 56 4.42 -1.26 13.68
CA SER A 56 4.97 -1.80 14.94
C SER A 56 4.00 -2.73 15.67
N PHE A 57 4.46 -3.96 15.97
CA PHE A 57 3.68 -4.91 16.77
C PHE A 57 3.30 -4.39 18.17
N TYR A 58 4.12 -3.51 18.74
CA TYR A 58 3.88 -2.90 20.06
C TYR A 58 3.17 -1.55 19.96
N GLY A 59 2.83 -1.12 18.75
CA GLY A 59 2.11 0.12 18.50
C GLY A 59 0.63 0.01 18.87
N PRO A 60 -0.09 1.14 18.93
CA PRO A 60 -1.53 1.17 19.21
C PRO A 60 -2.39 0.84 17.98
N TYR A 61 -1.79 0.28 16.94
CA TYR A 61 -2.44 -0.03 15.67
C TYR A 61 -2.85 -1.50 15.62
N GLU A 62 -4.02 -1.77 15.08
CA GLU A 62 -4.50 -3.12 14.82
C GLU A 62 -4.52 -3.37 13.31
N ILE A 63 -4.06 -4.54 12.88
CA ILE A 63 -4.17 -4.98 11.48
C ILE A 63 -5.35 -5.95 11.39
N VAL A 64 -6.41 -5.52 10.72
CA VAL A 64 -7.67 -6.24 10.61
C VAL A 64 -7.81 -6.77 9.18
N PRO A 65 -7.55 -8.08 8.95
CA PRO A 65 -7.86 -8.69 7.66
C PRO A 65 -9.38 -8.79 7.51
N GLN A 66 -9.89 -8.32 6.39
CA GLN A 66 -11.29 -8.44 6.00
C GLN A 66 -11.36 -9.16 4.66
N TYR A 67 -12.28 -10.10 4.53
CA TYR A 67 -12.55 -10.81 3.29
C TYR A 67 -13.89 -10.34 2.76
N LYS A 68 -13.89 -9.54 1.69
CA LYS A 68 -15.14 -9.19 1.03
C LYS A 68 -15.51 -10.33 0.09
N ILE A 69 -16.59 -11.02 0.41
CA ILE A 69 -17.23 -11.98 -0.50
C ILE A 69 -18.07 -11.15 -1.48
N ARG A 70 -17.64 -11.07 -2.73
CA ARG A 70 -18.46 -10.51 -3.82
C ARG A 70 -19.15 -11.64 -4.55
N GLY A 71 -20.48 -11.64 -4.52
CA GLY A 71 -21.26 -12.47 -5.45
C GLY A 71 -21.21 -11.84 -6.83
N SER A 72 -20.62 -12.52 -7.80
CA SER A 72 -20.76 -12.23 -9.22
C SER A 72 -21.65 -13.27 -9.89
N GLN A 73 -22.13 -12.99 -11.11
CA GLN A 73 -22.89 -13.99 -11.89
C GLN A 73 -22.06 -15.25 -12.21
N ASP A 74 -20.72 -15.15 -12.17
CA ASP A 74 -19.77 -16.21 -12.53
C ASP A 74 -19.05 -16.86 -11.33
N GLY A 75 -19.34 -16.43 -10.10
CA GLY A 75 -18.73 -17.00 -8.89
C GLY A 75 -18.53 -16.03 -7.73
N ILE A 76 -17.90 -16.53 -6.67
CA ILE A 76 -17.53 -15.76 -5.47
C ILE A 76 -16.09 -15.25 -5.66
N ASP A 77 -15.93 -13.93 -5.78
CA ASP A 77 -14.60 -13.28 -5.68
C ASP A 77 -14.36 -12.90 -4.22
N VAL A 78 -13.20 -13.27 -3.66
CA VAL A 78 -12.83 -13.01 -2.27
C VAL A 78 -11.52 -12.22 -2.23
N THR A 79 -11.63 -10.91 -2.38
CA THR A 79 -10.46 -10.04 -2.26
C THR A 79 -10.19 -9.74 -0.78
N PRO A 80 -8.99 -10.06 -0.25
CA PRO A 80 -8.63 -9.65 1.09
C PRO A 80 -8.27 -8.17 1.12
N THR A 81 -8.65 -7.55 2.22
CA THR A 81 -8.30 -6.17 2.54
C THR A 81 -7.69 -6.16 3.93
N PHE A 82 -6.51 -5.59 4.05
CA PHE A 82 -5.90 -5.32 5.34
C PHE A 82 -6.23 -3.89 5.72
N ILE A 83 -7.03 -3.72 6.76
CA ILE A 83 -7.35 -2.40 7.31
C ILE A 83 -6.51 -2.20 8.56
N ILE A 84 -5.84 -1.06 8.62
CA ILE A 84 -5.05 -0.66 9.77
C ILE A 84 -5.93 0.32 10.54
N GLU A 85 -6.19 -0.01 11.80
CA GLU A 85 -7.07 0.75 12.67
C GLU A 85 -6.30 1.33 13.86
N LEU A 86 -6.69 2.54 14.27
CA LEU A 86 -6.33 3.13 15.55
C LEU A 86 -7.62 3.33 16.34
N GLN A 87 -7.76 2.66 17.48
CA GLN A 87 -8.98 2.72 18.31
C GLN A 87 -10.26 2.40 17.52
N LYS A 88 -10.25 1.32 16.72
CA LYS A 88 -11.37 0.88 15.87
C LYS A 88 -11.79 1.88 14.78
N LYS A 89 -10.89 2.77 14.40
CA LYS A 89 -11.08 3.71 13.29
C LYS A 89 -10.02 3.50 12.21
N PRO A 90 -10.39 3.37 10.93
CA PRO A 90 -9.44 3.16 9.85
C PRO A 90 -8.51 4.36 9.67
N VAL A 91 -7.22 4.07 9.50
CA VAL A 91 -6.16 5.06 9.23
C VAL A 91 -5.37 4.74 7.96
N PHE A 92 -5.34 3.47 7.54
CA PHE A 92 -4.70 3.02 6.31
C PHE A 92 -5.35 1.72 5.86
N PHE A 93 -5.30 1.39 4.56
CA PHE A 93 -5.70 0.07 4.08
C PHE A 93 -4.92 -0.37 2.85
N ILE A 94 -4.83 -1.68 2.63
CA ILE A 94 -4.25 -2.26 1.42
C ILE A 94 -5.09 -3.43 0.90
N GLU A 95 -5.30 -3.46 -0.41
CA GLU A 95 -5.93 -4.57 -1.15
C GLU A 95 -4.88 -5.22 -2.06
N ILE A 96 -4.90 -6.55 -2.16
CA ILE A 96 -3.89 -7.35 -2.85
C ILE A 96 -4.58 -8.16 -3.95
N GLU A 97 -3.96 -8.18 -5.11
CA GLU A 97 -4.43 -8.76 -6.35
C GLU A 97 -3.36 -9.63 -7.00
N PRO A 98 -3.73 -10.58 -7.88
CA PRO A 98 -2.78 -11.47 -8.54
C PRO A 98 -1.84 -10.66 -9.43
N ALA A 99 -0.53 -10.93 -9.38
CA ALA A 99 0.44 -10.19 -10.18
C ALA A 99 0.16 -10.29 -11.70
N ALA A 100 -0.31 -11.46 -12.15
CA ALA A 100 -0.66 -11.75 -13.55
C ALA A 100 -1.83 -10.91 -14.07
N SER A 101 -2.62 -10.32 -13.18
CA SER A 101 -3.77 -9.49 -13.53
C SER A 101 -3.38 -8.07 -13.96
N LEU A 102 -2.19 -7.59 -13.60
CA LEU A 102 -1.75 -6.22 -13.89
C LEU A 102 -1.83 -5.85 -15.38
N PRO A 103 -1.48 -6.71 -16.36
CA PRO A 103 -1.59 -6.38 -17.79
C PRO A 103 -3.05 -6.25 -18.28
N VAL A 104 -4.02 -6.81 -17.56
CA VAL A 104 -5.44 -6.85 -17.98
C VAL A 104 -6.13 -5.52 -17.67
N ILE A 105 -6.58 -4.81 -18.71
CA ILE A 105 -7.23 -3.48 -18.56
C ILE A 105 -8.43 -3.55 -17.62
N THR A 106 -9.36 -4.46 -17.87
CA THR A 106 -10.60 -4.59 -17.09
C THR A 106 -10.33 -4.86 -15.61
N ARG A 107 -9.29 -5.66 -15.29
CA ARG A 107 -8.95 -5.92 -13.88
C ARG A 107 -8.37 -4.69 -13.20
N ARG A 108 -7.55 -3.88 -13.87
CA ARG A 108 -7.11 -2.58 -13.32
C ARG A 108 -8.27 -1.63 -13.04
N GLN A 109 -9.26 -1.59 -13.92
CA GLN A 109 -10.48 -0.80 -13.73
C GLN A 109 -11.29 -1.28 -12.52
N GLU A 110 -11.43 -2.60 -12.39
CA GLU A 110 -12.13 -3.22 -11.27
C GLU A 110 -11.44 -2.91 -9.94
N VAL A 111 -10.12 -3.06 -9.86
CA VAL A 111 -9.35 -2.73 -8.65
C VAL A 111 -9.49 -1.26 -8.28
N ASP A 112 -9.48 -0.34 -9.25
CA ASP A 112 -9.79 1.06 -8.93
C ASP A 112 -11.22 1.24 -8.42
N ASN A 113 -12.22 0.59 -9.04
CA ASN A 113 -13.59 0.60 -8.51
C ASN A 113 -13.64 0.11 -7.05
N GLN A 114 -12.95 -0.99 -6.74
CA GLN A 114 -12.86 -1.55 -5.39
C GLN A 114 -12.24 -0.56 -4.40
N MET A 115 -11.10 0.04 -4.75
CA MET A 115 -10.42 1.03 -3.90
C MET A 115 -11.30 2.25 -3.63
N ARG A 116 -12.05 2.75 -4.63
CA ARG A 116 -12.96 3.90 -4.45
C ARG A 116 -14.18 3.56 -3.61
N GLU A 117 -14.77 2.38 -3.82
CA GLU A 117 -15.84 1.86 -2.97
C GLU A 117 -15.36 1.76 -1.52
N ARG A 118 -14.15 1.22 -1.30
CA ARG A 118 -13.57 1.10 0.04
C ARG A 118 -13.40 2.45 0.72
N VAL A 119 -12.91 3.47 0.00
CA VAL A 119 -12.86 4.84 0.53
C VAL A 119 -14.27 5.32 0.88
N GLY A 120 -15.26 5.04 0.03
CA GLY A 120 -16.68 5.36 0.28
C GLY A 120 -17.22 4.76 1.57
N ASP A 121 -16.88 3.50 1.86
CA ASP A 121 -17.28 2.78 3.07
C ASP A 121 -16.55 3.31 4.31
N LEU A 122 -15.24 3.52 4.22
CA LEU A 122 -14.40 3.86 5.38
C LEU A 122 -14.48 5.33 5.79
N ARG A 123 -14.78 6.25 4.84
CA ARG A 123 -14.71 7.71 5.09
C ARG A 123 -15.66 8.20 6.19
N ALA A 124 -16.71 7.46 6.51
CA ALA A 124 -17.68 7.84 7.53
C ALA A 124 -17.12 7.76 8.98
N ASN A 125 -16.02 7.02 9.20
CA ASN A 125 -15.48 6.75 10.54
C ASN A 125 -13.96 7.01 10.63
N LEU A 126 -13.41 7.97 9.90
CA LEU A 126 -11.97 8.23 9.92
C LEU A 126 -11.49 8.80 11.27
N ALA A 127 -10.30 8.39 11.71
CA ALA A 127 -9.58 9.02 12.82
C ALA A 127 -8.72 10.21 12.39
N ILE A 128 -8.41 10.31 11.10
CA ILE A 128 -7.46 11.27 10.53
C ILE A 128 -8.05 11.94 9.29
N PRO A 129 -7.62 13.17 8.95
CA PRO A 129 -8.23 13.93 7.86
C PRO A 129 -7.92 13.38 6.47
N VAL A 130 -6.88 12.55 6.33
CA VAL A 130 -6.50 11.93 5.06
C VAL A 130 -6.46 10.41 5.24
N LEU A 131 -7.22 9.68 4.43
CA LEU A 131 -7.14 8.22 4.36
C LEU A 131 -6.21 7.82 3.20
N HIS A 132 -5.14 7.11 3.54
CA HIS A 132 -4.27 6.48 2.55
C HIS A 132 -4.72 5.04 2.29
N GLY A 133 -4.76 4.66 1.02
CA GLY A 133 -5.01 3.30 0.56
C GLY A 133 -3.91 2.86 -0.40
N VAL A 134 -3.66 1.56 -0.49
CA VAL A 134 -2.76 0.98 -1.49
C VAL A 134 -3.46 -0.18 -2.17
N SER A 135 -3.39 -0.27 -3.48
CA SER A 135 -3.72 -1.51 -4.20
C SER A 135 -2.42 -2.12 -4.73
N ALA A 136 -2.27 -3.43 -4.59
CA ALA A 136 -1.08 -4.16 -4.99
C ALA A 136 -1.40 -5.26 -6.00
N PHE A 137 -0.74 -5.26 -7.16
CA PHE A 137 -0.66 -6.44 -8.03
C PHE A 137 0.66 -7.17 -7.74
N GLY A 138 0.63 -8.22 -6.91
CA GLY A 138 1.86 -8.79 -6.36
C GLY A 138 2.69 -7.74 -5.62
N THR A 139 3.87 -7.40 -6.14
CA THR A 139 4.77 -6.35 -5.57
C THR A 139 4.51 -4.94 -6.10
N ARG A 140 3.66 -4.79 -7.14
CA ARG A 140 3.43 -3.52 -7.84
C ARG A 140 2.33 -2.71 -7.17
N LEU A 141 2.64 -1.51 -6.73
CA LEU A 141 1.81 -0.67 -5.88
C LEU A 141 1.23 0.53 -6.63
N CYS A 142 -0.07 0.78 -6.44
CA CYS A 142 -0.73 2.06 -6.70
C CYS A 142 -1.19 2.67 -5.38
N PHE A 143 -0.95 3.97 -5.21
CA PHE A 143 -1.23 4.69 -3.97
C PHE A 143 -2.46 5.57 -4.14
N TYR A 144 -3.42 5.38 -3.26
CA TYR A 144 -4.63 6.17 -3.15
C TYR A 144 -4.54 7.13 -1.98
N LYS A 145 -5.03 8.34 -2.16
CA LYS A 145 -5.11 9.36 -1.11
C LYS A 145 -6.46 10.04 -1.19
N TYR A 146 -7.28 9.83 -0.16
CA TYR A 146 -8.53 10.53 0.05
C TYR A 146 -8.34 11.63 1.09
N ASP A 147 -8.69 12.87 0.74
CA ASP A 147 -8.71 13.99 1.66
C ASP A 147 -10.16 14.30 2.07
N SER A 148 -10.45 14.22 3.37
CA SER A 148 -11.83 14.38 3.89
C SER A 148 -12.38 15.80 3.78
N ARG A 149 -11.51 16.82 3.69
CA ARG A 149 -11.91 18.23 3.64
C ARG A 149 -12.34 18.61 2.23
N SER A 150 -11.52 18.28 1.25
CA SER A 150 -11.79 18.51 -0.18
C SER A 150 -12.72 17.46 -0.79
N ARG A 151 -12.80 16.28 -0.16
CA ARG A 151 -13.46 15.07 -0.68
C ARG A 151 -12.82 14.55 -1.97
N GLU A 152 -11.60 14.94 -2.25
CA GLU A 152 -10.85 14.49 -3.42
C GLU A 152 -10.18 13.13 -3.15
N LEU A 153 -10.20 12.26 -4.16
CA LEU A 153 -9.51 10.98 -4.17
C LEU A 153 -8.54 10.94 -5.36
N THR A 154 -7.26 10.77 -5.06
CA THR A 154 -6.21 10.55 -6.05
C THR A 154 -5.79 9.07 -6.08
N PRO A 155 -5.37 8.52 -7.24
CA PRO A 155 -5.31 9.17 -8.56
C PRO A 155 -6.71 9.51 -9.11
N GLN A 156 -6.77 10.49 -10.03
CA GLN A 156 -8.00 10.80 -10.75
C GLN A 156 -8.24 9.78 -11.87
N ARG A 157 -9.50 9.45 -12.16
CA ARG A 157 -9.83 8.62 -13.32
C ARG A 157 -9.63 9.39 -14.60
N ILE A 158 -9.11 8.72 -15.63
CA ILE A 158 -9.23 9.24 -16.99
C ILE A 158 -10.70 9.08 -17.40
N PRO A 159 -11.35 10.15 -17.90
CA PRO A 159 -12.74 10.07 -18.36
C PRO A 159 -12.90 9.03 -19.48
N GLU A 160 -13.97 8.24 -19.41
CA GLU A 160 -14.33 7.31 -20.47
C GLU A 160 -14.65 8.05 -21.76
N HIS A 161 -14.13 7.56 -22.88
CA HIS A 161 -14.51 8.05 -24.19
C HIS A 161 -15.78 7.33 -24.68
N PRO A 162 -16.80 8.04 -25.19
CA PRO A 162 -18.10 7.44 -25.51
C PRO A 162 -18.04 6.38 -26.63
N THR A 163 -16.98 6.37 -27.43
CA THR A 163 -16.82 5.46 -28.59
C THR A 163 -15.50 4.70 -28.62
N ARG A 164 -14.66 4.80 -27.57
CA ARG A 164 -13.34 4.15 -27.55
C ARG A 164 -13.12 3.42 -26.24
N VAL A 165 -12.58 2.21 -26.33
CA VAL A 165 -12.05 1.49 -25.17
C VAL A 165 -10.91 2.33 -24.60
N THR A 166 -11.15 2.90 -23.43
CA THR A 166 -10.21 3.79 -22.75
C THR A 166 -9.65 3.06 -21.55
N ASP A 167 -8.33 3.00 -21.44
CA ASP A 167 -7.66 2.53 -20.23
C ASP A 167 -7.79 3.61 -19.15
N ILE A 168 -8.93 3.61 -18.44
CA ILE A 168 -9.24 4.63 -17.43
C ILE A 168 -8.27 4.62 -16.24
N MET A 169 -7.54 3.50 -16.08
CA MET A 169 -6.57 3.25 -15.03
C MET A 169 -5.30 2.60 -15.61
N PRO A 170 -4.41 3.41 -16.20
CA PRO A 170 -3.21 2.92 -16.85
C PRO A 170 -2.31 2.09 -15.94
N ALA A 171 -1.64 1.09 -16.52
CA ALA A 171 -0.72 0.22 -15.78
C ALA A 171 0.41 0.98 -15.05
N HIS A 172 0.80 2.17 -15.54
CA HIS A 172 1.82 3.00 -14.88
C HIS A 172 1.38 3.52 -13.51
N ASN A 173 0.08 3.49 -13.16
CA ASN A 173 -0.38 3.78 -11.81
C ASN A 173 0.19 2.77 -10.79
N TRP A 174 0.53 1.55 -11.24
CA TRP A 174 1.21 0.51 -10.46
C TRP A 174 2.71 0.39 -10.81
N SER A 175 3.36 1.48 -11.26
CA SER A 175 4.77 1.44 -11.63
C SER A 175 5.73 1.20 -10.45
N CYS A 176 5.25 1.47 -9.25
CA CYS A 176 6.03 1.39 -8.02
C CYS A 176 6.19 -0.07 -7.57
N ASP A 177 7.41 -0.54 -7.33
CA ASP A 177 7.66 -1.89 -6.80
C ASP A 177 8.08 -1.82 -5.33
N VAL A 178 7.36 -2.51 -4.45
CA VAL A 178 7.62 -2.51 -3.00
C VAL A 178 9.03 -2.99 -2.65
N LEU A 179 9.67 -3.82 -3.48
CA LEU A 179 11.01 -4.35 -3.23
C LEU A 179 12.12 -3.42 -3.70
N ASN A 180 11.80 -2.44 -4.55
CA ASN A 180 12.77 -1.47 -5.02
C ASN A 180 12.85 -0.28 -4.06
N THR A 181 13.97 0.44 -4.09
CA THR A 181 14.23 1.57 -3.18
C THR A 181 13.13 2.64 -3.25
N ASP A 182 12.68 3.02 -4.45
CA ASP A 182 11.62 4.02 -4.63
C ASP A 182 10.30 3.59 -3.97
N GLY A 183 9.89 2.33 -4.18
CA GLY A 183 8.63 1.86 -3.63
C GLY A 183 8.63 1.61 -2.14
N MET A 184 9.75 1.12 -1.61
CA MET A 184 9.98 1.10 -0.17
C MET A 184 9.89 2.50 0.43
N GLN A 185 10.64 3.47 -0.10
CA GLN A 185 10.67 4.83 0.43
C GLN A 185 9.29 5.50 0.36
N ARG A 186 8.57 5.31 -0.76
CA ARG A 186 7.24 5.87 -0.93
C ARG A 186 6.24 5.27 0.05
N LEU A 187 6.26 3.95 0.26
CA LEU A 187 5.39 3.29 1.23
C LEU A 187 5.73 3.71 2.67
N GLN A 188 7.02 3.76 3.02
CA GLN A 188 7.47 4.26 4.33
C GLN A 188 7.00 5.69 4.57
N LYS A 189 7.17 6.58 3.59
CA LYS A 189 6.70 7.97 3.68
C LYS A 189 5.20 8.05 3.95
N VAL A 190 4.39 7.29 3.21
CA VAL A 190 2.93 7.24 3.42
C VAL A 190 2.59 6.76 4.83
N VAL A 191 3.28 5.73 5.32
CA VAL A 191 3.06 5.22 6.69
C VAL A 191 3.46 6.25 7.75
N GLU A 192 4.58 6.95 7.58
CA GLU A 192 4.99 8.00 8.52
C GLU A 192 4.01 9.18 8.49
N GLU A 193 3.52 9.61 7.32
CA GLU A 193 2.44 10.61 7.22
C GLU A 193 1.17 10.17 7.98
N VAL A 194 0.78 8.89 7.86
CA VAL A 194 -0.36 8.32 8.62
C VAL A 194 -0.10 8.38 10.12
N LYS A 195 1.09 7.97 10.58
CA LYS A 195 1.45 7.99 12.00
C LYS A 195 1.49 9.40 12.57
N GLU A 196 2.01 10.36 11.82
CA GLU A 196 2.06 11.78 12.22
C GLU A 196 0.64 12.34 12.41
N MET A 197 -0.27 12.11 11.46
CA MET A 197 -1.67 12.52 11.60
C MET A 197 -2.32 11.83 12.80
N CYS A 198 -2.04 10.55 13.01
CA CYS A 198 -2.57 9.79 14.17
C CYS A 198 -2.07 10.36 15.50
N ALA A 199 -0.81 10.81 15.58
CA ALA A 199 -0.25 11.42 16.78
C ALA A 199 -0.90 12.78 17.07
N GLN A 200 -1.18 13.58 16.03
CA GLN A 200 -1.82 14.89 16.15
C GLN A 200 -3.32 14.81 16.47
N SER A 201 -4.01 13.76 16.03
CA SER A 201 -5.44 13.54 16.30
C SER A 201 -5.75 12.98 17.69
N ARG A 202 -4.73 12.64 18.51
CA ARG A 202 -4.99 12.18 19.88
C ARG A 202 -5.37 13.37 20.76
N PRO A 203 -6.47 13.30 21.52
CA PRO A 203 -6.75 14.30 22.54
C PRO A 203 -5.61 14.30 23.57
N ALA A 204 -5.19 15.47 24.02
CA ALA A 204 -4.26 15.59 25.14
C ALA A 204 -4.92 14.94 26.37
N THR A 205 -4.36 13.81 26.81
CA THR A 205 -4.70 13.15 28.07
C THR A 205 -4.40 14.04 29.27
#